data_AF-A0A1Z1WN04-F1
#
_entry.id   AF-A0A1Z1WN04-F1
#
_cell.length_a   1.000
_cell.length_b   1.000
_cell.length_c   1.000
_cell.angle_alpha   90.00
_cell.angle_beta   90.00
_cell.angle_gamma   90.00
#
_symmetry.space_group_name_H-M   'P 1'
#
loop_
_entity.id
_entity.type
_entity.pdbx_description
1 polymer ?
#
loop_
_entity_poly.entity_id
_entity_poly.type
_entity_poly.pdbx_seq_one_letter_code
_entity_poly.pdbx_strand_id
1 'polypeptide(L)'
;MTTAARQEHAPRVTFDTLHDTLRERVPELAVDLDVWTRRMMRWHFHPDTGSPFWVGRRDRLGFDPLTDVDGFAALELFGLFDKGELRAASALDLRPRGYRDRPFRVFETGGTTGAPCRIVNVTRLAYDVEVYRTVLEARGVAGGDILAMTPSGPHAYGHFVEGLADSWRVPCTPSTSTRAG
;
A
#
# COMPACT_ATOMS: atom_id res chain seq x y z
N MET A 1 33.88 -8.77 -38.24
CA MET A 1 33.21 -9.74 -37.35
C MET A 1 33.62 -9.42 -35.93
N THR A 2 32.79 -8.66 -35.20
CA THR A 2 33.06 -8.32 -33.80
C THR A 2 32.13 -9.15 -32.94
N THR A 3 32.72 -10.06 -32.17
CA THR A 3 32.04 -11.00 -31.28
C THR A 3 31.33 -10.21 -30.18
N ALA A 4 29.99 -10.26 -30.16
CA ALA A 4 29.21 -9.74 -29.04
C ALA A 4 29.50 -10.63 -27.82
N ALA A 5 30.14 -10.06 -26.80
CA ALA A 5 30.30 -10.70 -25.52
C ALA A 5 28.90 -11.01 -24.95
N ARG A 6 28.62 -12.28 -24.67
CA ARG A 6 27.44 -12.67 -23.89
C ARG A 6 27.51 -11.94 -22.56
N GLN A 7 26.53 -11.07 -22.30
CA GLN A 7 26.30 -10.55 -20.95
C GLN A 7 26.13 -11.75 -20.02
N GLU A 8 27.02 -11.89 -19.05
CA GLU A 8 26.80 -12.80 -17.93
C GLU A 8 25.50 -12.41 -17.26
N HIS A 9 24.57 -13.35 -17.23
CA HIS A 9 23.26 -13.18 -16.61
C HIS A 9 23.49 -12.99 -15.11
N ALA A 10 23.14 -11.82 -14.58
CA ALA A 10 23.14 -11.58 -13.14
C ALA A 10 22.45 -12.76 -12.41
N PRO A 11 22.91 -13.12 -11.20
CA PRO A 11 22.32 -14.24 -10.47
C PRO A 11 20.81 -14.06 -10.38
N ARG A 12 20.08 -15.08 -10.84
CA ARG A 12 18.63 -15.02 -10.96
C ARG A 12 18.04 -15.00 -9.55
N VAL A 13 17.45 -13.89 -9.13
CA VAL A 13 16.78 -13.80 -7.83
C VAL A 13 15.73 -14.90 -7.72
N THR A 14 15.84 -15.71 -6.67
CA THR A 14 14.86 -16.74 -6.35
C THR A 14 13.68 -16.12 -5.62
N PHE A 15 12.53 -16.82 -5.61
CA PHE A 15 11.36 -16.35 -4.89
C PHE A 15 11.62 -16.22 -3.38
N ASP A 16 12.39 -17.16 -2.82
CA ASP A 16 12.72 -17.17 -1.38
C ASP A 16 13.57 -15.95 -1.01
N THR A 17 14.60 -15.64 -1.80
CA THR A 17 15.43 -14.45 -1.56
C THR A 17 14.63 -13.15 -1.71
N LEU A 18 13.70 -13.08 -2.67
CA LEU A 18 12.83 -11.90 -2.81
C LEU A 18 11.91 -11.73 -1.60
N HIS A 19 11.36 -12.83 -1.09
CA HIS A 19 10.51 -12.79 0.09
C HIS A 19 11.27 -12.25 1.32
N ASP A 20 12.51 -12.66 1.52
CA ASP A 20 13.32 -12.19 2.65
C ASP A 20 13.65 -10.69 2.53
N THR A 21 14.05 -10.22 1.35
CA THR A 21 14.27 -8.78 1.10
C THR A 21 13.01 -7.96 1.33
N LEU A 22 11.84 -8.47 0.92
CA LEU A 22 10.56 -7.80 1.16
C LEU A 22 10.25 -7.69 2.66
N ARG A 23 10.52 -8.73 3.45
CA ARG A 23 10.35 -8.69 4.91
C ARG A 23 11.33 -7.74 5.60
N GLU A 24 12.55 -7.61 5.08
CA GLU A 24 13.53 -6.67 5.62
C GLU A 24 13.07 -5.21 5.43
N ARG A 25 12.58 -4.88 4.23
CA ARG A 25 12.18 -3.51 3.87
C ARG A 25 10.77 -3.14 4.32
N VAL A 26 9.88 -4.14 4.43
CA VAL A 26 8.53 -4.00 4.95
C VAL A 26 8.34 -5.02 6.09
N PRO A 27 8.78 -4.68 7.31
CA PRO A 27 8.76 -5.58 8.47
C PRO A 27 7.39 -6.16 8.80
N GLU A 28 6.30 -5.46 8.44
CA GLU A 28 4.93 -5.94 8.60
C GLU A 28 4.66 -7.24 7.84
N LEU A 29 5.38 -7.53 6.75
CA LEU A 29 5.28 -8.78 5.99
C LEU A 29 5.88 -9.99 6.72
N ALA A 30 6.64 -9.76 7.80
CA ALA A 30 7.17 -10.83 8.65
C ALA A 30 6.20 -11.21 9.78
N VAL A 31 5.12 -10.46 9.97
CA VAL A 31 4.14 -10.75 11.02
C VAL A 31 3.23 -11.88 10.57
N ASP A 32 3.05 -12.88 11.45
CA ASP A 32 2.07 -13.96 11.26
C ASP A 32 0.68 -13.41 10.93
N LEU A 33 -0.03 -14.05 9.98
CA LEU A 33 -1.29 -13.53 9.44
C LEU A 33 -2.37 -13.42 10.50
N ASP A 34 -2.45 -14.37 11.44
CA ASP A 34 -3.47 -14.33 12.49
C ASP A 34 -3.13 -13.27 13.54
N VAL A 35 -1.84 -13.15 13.88
CA VAL A 35 -1.35 -12.06 14.74
C VAL A 35 -1.65 -10.69 14.14
N TRP A 36 -1.37 -10.52 12.85
CA TRP A 36 -1.65 -9.28 12.12
C TRP A 36 -3.15 -8.98 12.09
N THR A 37 -3.98 -9.99 11.81
CA THR A 37 -5.43 -9.86 11.74
C THR A 37 -6.02 -9.36 13.06
N ARG A 38 -5.69 -10.00 14.19
CA ARG A 38 -6.13 -9.53 15.51
C ARG A 38 -5.65 -8.12 15.82
N ARG A 39 -4.42 -7.78 15.42
CA ARG A 39 -3.88 -6.41 15.59
C ARG A 39 -4.70 -5.40 14.79
N MET A 40 -5.06 -5.72 13.55
CA MET A 40 -5.86 -4.85 12.69
C MET A 40 -7.31 -4.72 13.16
N MET A 41 -7.92 -5.77 13.69
CA MET A 41 -9.24 -5.68 14.32
C MET A 41 -9.22 -4.70 15.50
N ARG A 42 -8.26 -4.85 16.42
CA ARG A 42 -8.07 -3.88 17.51
C ARG A 42 -7.87 -2.46 16.98
N TRP A 43 -7.02 -2.27 15.98
CA TRP A 43 -6.77 -0.95 15.39
C TRP A 43 -8.01 -0.31 14.77
N HIS A 44 -8.78 -1.05 13.96
CA HIS A 44 -9.90 -0.52 13.21
C HIS A 44 -11.17 -0.31 14.03
N PHE A 45 -11.35 -1.07 15.12
CA PHE A 45 -12.54 -0.99 15.98
C PHE A 45 -12.31 -0.28 17.33
N HIS A 46 -11.07 0.09 17.67
CA HIS A 46 -10.81 0.89 18.87
C HIS A 46 -11.19 2.37 18.63
N PRO A 47 -11.89 3.03 19.58
CA PRO A 47 -12.38 4.41 19.40
C PRO A 47 -11.29 5.45 19.09
N ASP A 48 -10.08 5.27 19.60
CA ASP A 48 -9.00 6.26 19.43
C ASP A 48 -8.22 6.09 18.12
N THR A 49 -8.22 4.90 17.54
CA THR A 49 -7.40 4.57 16.36
C THR A 49 -8.22 4.33 15.10
N GLY A 50 -9.40 3.73 15.26
CA GLY A 50 -10.29 3.33 14.18
C GLY A 50 -10.85 4.51 13.39
N SER A 51 -11.40 4.22 12.21
CA SER A 51 -12.14 5.21 11.44
C SER A 51 -13.56 5.34 12.02
N PRO A 52 -14.17 6.54 12.03
CA PRO A 52 -15.56 6.72 12.46
C PRO A 52 -16.52 5.72 11.81
N PHE A 53 -16.30 5.42 10.51
CA PHE A 53 -17.07 4.44 9.76
C PHE A 53 -17.05 3.04 10.37
N TRP A 54 -15.88 2.49 10.69
CA TRP A 54 -15.77 1.13 11.24
C TRP A 54 -16.18 1.06 12.71
N VAL A 55 -15.79 2.07 13.50
CA VAL A 55 -16.17 2.14 14.92
C VAL A 55 -17.70 2.19 15.06
N GLY A 56 -18.38 3.02 14.25
CA GLY A 56 -19.85 3.09 14.26
C GLY A 56 -20.54 1.87 13.65
N ARG A 57 -19.83 1.04 12.88
CA ARG A 57 -20.37 -0.18 12.29
C ARG A 57 -20.37 -1.37 13.25
N ARG A 58 -19.52 -1.37 14.30
CA ARG A 58 -19.35 -2.51 15.22
C ARG A 58 -20.69 -3.09 15.68
N ASP A 59 -21.61 -2.23 16.11
CA ASP A 59 -22.91 -2.65 16.66
C ASP A 59 -23.87 -3.27 15.62
N ARG A 60 -23.50 -3.22 14.33
CA ARG A 60 -24.32 -3.70 13.20
C ARG A 60 -23.77 -4.99 12.57
N LEU A 61 -22.60 -5.48 12.99
CA LEU A 61 -21.92 -6.61 12.34
C LEU A 61 -22.54 -7.97 12.69
N GLY A 62 -23.32 -8.07 13.78
CA GLY A 62 -23.89 -9.35 14.24
C GLY A 62 -22.87 -10.29 14.92
N PHE A 63 -21.62 -9.85 15.05
CA PHE A 63 -20.53 -10.48 15.79
C PHE A 63 -19.63 -9.39 16.40
N ASP A 64 -18.80 -9.72 17.39
CA ASP A 64 -17.82 -8.80 17.94
C ASP A 64 -16.46 -8.98 17.25
N PRO A 65 -16.01 -8.03 16.41
CA PRO A 65 -14.75 -8.14 15.69
C PRO A 65 -13.51 -8.18 16.61
N LEU A 66 -13.63 -7.81 17.88
CA LEU A 66 -12.51 -7.87 18.83
C LEU A 66 -12.32 -9.25 19.48
N THR A 67 -13.36 -10.09 19.51
CA THR A 67 -13.33 -11.41 20.15
C THR A 67 -13.55 -12.56 19.17
N ASP A 68 -14.40 -12.35 18.17
CA ASP A 68 -14.86 -13.43 17.27
C ASP A 68 -13.97 -13.54 16.03
N VAL A 69 -13.16 -12.52 15.73
CA VAL A 69 -12.15 -12.55 14.67
C VAL A 69 -10.78 -12.85 15.28
N ASP A 70 -10.50 -14.13 15.47
CA ASP A 70 -9.30 -14.64 16.13
C ASP A 70 -8.15 -15.01 15.16
N GLY A 71 -8.34 -14.81 13.86
CA GLY A 71 -7.37 -15.12 12.82
C GLY A 71 -7.84 -14.70 11.44
N PHE A 72 -7.00 -14.92 10.44
CA PHE A 72 -7.25 -14.51 9.06
C PHE A 72 -8.49 -15.19 8.47
N ALA A 73 -8.70 -16.47 8.77
CA ALA A 73 -9.86 -17.22 8.29
C ALA A 73 -11.19 -16.60 8.76
N ALA A 74 -11.25 -16.11 10.00
CA ALA A 74 -12.45 -15.51 10.59
C ALA A 74 -12.85 -14.17 9.95
N LEU A 75 -12.04 -13.60 9.05
CA LEU A 75 -12.45 -12.45 8.24
C LEU A 75 -13.67 -12.75 7.35
N GLU A 76 -13.98 -14.03 7.09
CA GLU A 76 -15.19 -14.44 6.38
C GLU A 76 -16.48 -14.00 7.07
N LEU A 77 -16.46 -13.77 8.39
CA LEU A 77 -17.60 -13.28 9.17
C LEU A 77 -18.12 -11.92 8.66
N PHE A 78 -17.25 -11.09 8.07
CA PHE A 78 -17.67 -9.82 7.47
C PHE A 78 -18.54 -9.98 6.21
N GLY A 79 -18.49 -11.15 5.56
CA GLY A 79 -19.22 -11.42 4.33
C GLY A 79 -18.90 -10.44 3.20
N LEU A 80 -19.86 -10.27 2.29
CA LEU A 80 -19.75 -9.29 1.22
C LEU A 80 -20.06 -7.89 1.73
N PHE A 81 -19.23 -6.93 1.35
CA PHE A 81 -19.40 -5.54 1.74
C PHE A 81 -20.42 -4.81 0.85
N ASP A 82 -21.37 -4.10 1.46
CA ASP A 82 -22.30 -3.25 0.72
C ASP A 82 -21.59 -2.00 0.19
N LYS A 83 -21.46 -1.94 -1.14
CA LYS A 83 -20.85 -0.80 -1.84
C LYS A 83 -21.68 0.48 -1.69
N GLY A 84 -22.99 0.38 -1.45
CA GLY A 84 -23.85 1.53 -1.18
C GLY A 84 -23.39 2.33 0.04
N GLU A 85 -22.93 1.64 1.08
CA GLU A 85 -22.43 2.28 2.29
C GLU A 85 -21.11 3.04 2.05
N LEU A 86 -20.20 2.48 1.25
CA LEU A 86 -18.95 3.16 0.88
C LEU A 86 -19.17 4.38 -0.01
N ARG A 87 -20.19 4.33 -0.88
CA ARG A 87 -20.60 5.47 -1.73
C ARG A 87 -21.18 6.60 -0.89
N ALA A 88 -21.95 6.26 0.14
CA ALA A 88 -22.60 7.21 1.04
C ALA A 88 -21.63 7.82 2.07
N ALA A 89 -20.58 7.09 2.47
CA ALA A 89 -19.62 7.57 3.47
C ALA A 89 -18.83 8.79 2.99
N SER A 90 -18.62 9.75 3.91
CA SER A 90 -17.69 10.85 3.66
C SER A 90 -16.24 10.34 3.73
N ALA A 91 -15.32 10.99 3.03
CA ALA A 91 -13.91 10.61 3.11
C ALA A 91 -13.34 10.76 4.54
N LEU A 92 -13.85 11.71 5.33
CA LEU A 92 -13.40 11.89 6.71
C LEU A 92 -13.84 10.74 7.62
N ASP A 93 -15.01 10.15 7.39
CA ASP A 93 -15.47 8.99 8.16
C ASP A 93 -14.64 7.73 7.88
N LEU A 94 -14.03 7.65 6.70
CA LEU A 94 -13.15 6.56 6.30
C LEU A 94 -11.71 6.73 6.80
N ARG A 95 -11.34 7.92 7.30
CA ARG A 95 -9.99 8.22 7.82
C ARG A 95 -9.83 7.68 9.24
N PRO A 96 -8.85 6.80 9.53
CA PRO A 96 -8.58 6.35 10.89
C PRO A 96 -8.15 7.51 11.81
N ARG A 97 -8.73 7.59 13.00
CA ARG A 97 -8.40 8.62 14.01
C ARG A 97 -6.94 8.56 14.45
N GLY A 98 -6.35 7.37 14.47
CA GLY A 98 -4.92 7.17 14.76
C GLY A 98 -3.98 7.82 13.73
N TYR A 99 -4.51 8.30 12.60
CA TYR A 99 -3.79 9.03 11.58
C TYR A 99 -4.27 10.47 11.37
N ARG A 100 -5.00 11.04 12.36
CA ARG A 100 -5.55 12.41 12.27
C ARG A 100 -4.50 13.51 12.10
N ASP A 101 -3.26 13.24 12.47
CA ASP A 101 -2.14 14.20 12.39
C ASP A 101 -1.28 13.98 11.13
N ARG A 102 -1.67 13.04 10.26
CA ARG A 102 -0.96 12.73 9.00
C ARG A 102 -1.73 13.26 7.78
N PRO A 103 -1.03 13.72 6.73
CA PRO A 103 -1.69 14.03 5.46
C PRO A 103 -2.34 12.76 4.89
N PHE A 104 -3.42 12.95 4.14
CA PHE A 104 -4.09 11.86 3.45
C PHE A 104 -4.48 12.29 2.03
N ARG A 105 -4.85 11.30 1.21
CA ARG A 105 -5.38 11.48 -0.15
C ARG A 105 -6.70 10.73 -0.28
N VAL A 106 -7.56 11.22 -1.17
CA VAL A 106 -8.82 10.58 -1.54
C VAL A 106 -8.73 10.15 -3.00
N PHE A 107 -9.07 8.89 -3.25
CA PHE A 107 -9.19 8.31 -4.57
C PHE A 107 -10.59 7.76 -4.78
N GLU A 108 -10.94 7.48 -6.04
CA GLU A 108 -12.23 6.93 -6.41
C GLU A 108 -12.10 5.68 -7.29
N THR A 109 -13.07 4.77 -7.13
CA THR A 109 -13.19 3.55 -7.93
C THR A 109 -14.65 3.26 -8.30
N GLY A 110 -14.88 2.52 -9.38
CA GLY A 110 -16.20 2.01 -9.78
C GLY A 110 -17.14 3.02 -10.45
N GLY A 111 -16.67 4.21 -10.81
CA GLY A 111 -17.48 5.31 -11.39
C GLY A 111 -18.16 5.01 -12.73
N THR A 112 -17.75 3.94 -13.44
CA THR A 112 -18.40 3.49 -14.69
C THR A 112 -19.66 2.67 -14.44
N THR A 113 -19.88 2.21 -13.21
CA THR A 113 -21.01 1.35 -12.80
C THR A 113 -22.01 2.06 -11.88
N GLY A 114 -21.91 3.38 -11.78
CA GLY A 114 -22.71 4.23 -10.89
C GLY A 114 -21.84 5.18 -10.07
N ALA A 115 -22.37 5.68 -8.94
CA ALA A 115 -21.61 6.55 -8.05
C ALA A 115 -20.29 5.88 -7.60
N PRO A 116 -19.17 6.62 -7.58
CA PRO A 116 -17.88 6.06 -7.18
C PRO A 116 -17.83 5.76 -5.67
N CYS A 117 -17.00 4.79 -5.30
CA CYS A 117 -16.59 4.58 -3.91
C CYS A 117 -15.32 5.38 -3.62
N ARG A 118 -15.27 6.05 -2.47
CA ARG A 118 -14.09 6.79 -2.01
C ARG A 118 -13.12 5.87 -1.27
N ILE A 119 -11.83 6.08 -1.51
CA ILE A 119 -10.73 5.37 -0.85
C ILE A 119 -9.86 6.43 -0.18
N VAL A 120 -9.61 6.28 1.12
CA VAL A 120 -8.68 7.13 1.87
C VAL A 120 -7.33 6.44 1.96
N ASN A 121 -6.30 7.12 1.47
CA ASN A 121 -4.92 6.65 1.57
C ASN A 121 -4.14 7.54 2.54
N VAL A 122 -3.56 6.92 3.58
CA VAL A 122 -2.63 7.57 4.51
C VAL A 122 -1.23 6.97 4.36
N THR A 123 -1.11 5.63 4.39
CA THR A 123 0.17 4.92 4.39
C THR A 123 0.35 3.97 3.22
N ARG A 124 -0.75 3.57 2.57
CA ARG A 124 -0.74 2.52 1.53
C ARG A 124 0.21 2.84 0.39
N LEU A 125 0.23 4.10 -0.08
CA LEU A 125 1.08 4.48 -1.21
C LEU A 125 2.56 4.18 -0.93
N ALA A 126 3.05 4.48 0.29
CA ALA A 126 4.44 4.24 0.66
C ALA A 126 4.78 2.73 0.65
N TYR A 127 3.90 1.89 1.20
CA TYR A 127 4.09 0.44 1.18
C TYR A 127 4.04 -0.13 -0.25
N ASP A 128 3.06 0.30 -1.06
CA ASP A 128 2.95 -0.13 -2.45
C ASP A 128 4.23 0.24 -3.23
N VAL A 129 4.74 1.47 -3.07
CA VAL A 129 6.00 1.90 -3.69
C VAL A 129 7.19 1.04 -3.24
N GLU A 130 7.36 0.81 -1.93
CA GLU A 130 8.49 0.04 -1.41
C GLU A 130 8.49 -1.41 -1.88
N VAL A 131 7.31 -2.06 -1.87
CA VAL A 131 7.15 -3.44 -2.35
C VAL A 131 7.51 -3.54 -3.83
N TYR A 132 6.93 -2.68 -4.68
CA TYR A 132 7.16 -2.76 -6.12
C TYR A 132 8.58 -2.35 -6.50
N ARG A 133 9.15 -1.34 -5.84
CA ARG A 133 10.57 -0.98 -5.97
C ARG A 133 11.45 -2.19 -5.69
N THR A 134 11.25 -2.86 -4.56
CA THR A 134 12.04 -4.03 -4.16
C THR A 134 11.97 -5.14 -5.20
N VAL A 135 10.76 -5.42 -5.72
CA VAL A 135 10.58 -6.40 -6.79
C VAL A 135 11.32 -6.00 -8.07
N LEU A 136 11.25 -4.73 -8.49
CA LEU A 136 11.90 -4.26 -9.71
C LEU A 136 13.44 -4.24 -9.59
N GLU A 137 13.97 -3.89 -8.41
CA GLU A 137 15.40 -3.96 -8.10
C GLU A 137 15.90 -5.41 -8.18
N ALA A 138 15.18 -6.35 -7.55
CA ALA A 138 15.49 -7.77 -7.60
C ALA A 138 15.44 -8.34 -9.04
N ARG A 139 14.65 -7.73 -9.92
CA ARG A 139 14.55 -8.11 -11.34
C ARG A 139 15.58 -7.38 -12.22
N GLY A 140 16.37 -6.45 -11.68
CA GLY A 140 17.36 -5.68 -12.42
C GLY A 140 16.77 -4.66 -13.40
N VAL A 141 15.54 -4.20 -13.15
CA VAL A 141 14.80 -3.27 -14.04
C VAL A 141 14.37 -1.98 -13.34
N ALA A 142 14.88 -1.73 -12.13
CA ALA A 142 14.64 -0.47 -11.41
C ALA A 142 15.42 0.71 -12.03
N GLY A 143 14.90 1.93 -11.84
CA GLY A 143 15.57 3.17 -12.25
C GLY A 143 15.41 3.60 -13.71
N GLY A 144 14.64 2.85 -14.51
CA GLY A 144 14.29 3.24 -15.89
C GLY A 144 13.11 4.22 -15.96
N ASP A 145 12.89 4.78 -17.15
CA ASP A 145 11.71 5.58 -17.45
C ASP A 145 10.43 4.72 -17.38
N ILE A 146 9.38 5.26 -16.77
CA ILE A 146 8.08 4.59 -16.66
C ILE A 146 7.05 5.28 -17.54
N LEU A 147 6.49 4.53 -18.49
CA LEU A 147 5.30 4.92 -19.25
C LEU A 147 4.11 4.08 -18.79
N ALA A 148 3.16 4.71 -18.07
CA ALA A 148 1.91 4.06 -17.68
C ALA A 148 0.73 4.59 -18.51
N MET A 149 0.20 3.74 -19.37
CA MET A 149 -1.02 4.02 -20.14
C MET A 149 -2.25 3.59 -19.34
N THR A 150 -2.51 4.28 -18.24
CA THR A 150 -3.55 3.92 -17.27
C THR A 150 -4.36 5.14 -16.83
N PRO A 151 -5.57 4.96 -16.29
CA PRO A 151 -6.33 6.06 -15.72
C PRO A 151 -5.55 6.80 -14.64
N SER A 152 -5.54 8.13 -14.71
CA SER A 152 -4.91 9.04 -13.75
C SER A 152 -5.99 9.75 -12.90
N GLY A 153 -5.81 11.03 -12.56
CA GLY A 153 -6.82 11.84 -11.88
C GLY A 153 -7.23 11.22 -10.53
N PRO A 154 -8.50 10.84 -10.33
CA PRO A 154 -8.97 10.31 -9.05
C PRO A 154 -8.59 8.84 -8.82
N HIS A 155 -7.93 8.17 -9.78
CA HIS A 155 -7.58 6.76 -9.65
C HIS A 155 -6.24 6.57 -8.93
N ALA A 156 -6.23 5.77 -7.87
CA ALA A 156 -5.04 5.54 -7.04
C ALA A 156 -3.82 5.01 -7.83
N TYR A 157 -4.06 4.31 -8.95
CA TYR A 157 -3.00 3.67 -9.72
C TYR A 157 -2.03 4.68 -10.35
N GLY A 158 -2.52 5.78 -10.92
CA GLY A 158 -1.64 6.81 -11.51
C GLY A 158 -0.67 7.40 -10.47
N HIS A 159 -1.17 7.70 -9.27
CA HIS A 159 -0.37 8.21 -8.16
C HIS A 159 0.63 7.18 -7.62
N PHE A 160 0.28 5.89 -7.67
CA PHE A 160 1.24 4.82 -7.38
C PHE A 160 2.39 4.81 -8.38
N VAL A 161 2.11 4.93 -9.67
CA VAL A 161 3.14 4.98 -10.71
C VAL A 161 4.04 6.21 -10.53
N GLU A 162 3.46 7.38 -10.26
CA GLU A 162 4.21 8.61 -9.97
C GLU A 162 5.14 8.41 -8.76
N GLY A 163 4.60 7.89 -7.64
CA GLY A 163 5.40 7.62 -6.44
C GLY A 163 6.51 6.60 -6.67
N LEU A 164 6.26 5.58 -7.49
CA LEU A 164 7.28 4.61 -7.87
C LEU A 164 8.37 5.26 -8.73
N ALA A 165 8.00 6.08 -9.70
CA ALA A 165 8.93 6.83 -10.54
C ALA A 165 9.80 7.79 -9.73
N ASP A 166 9.20 8.51 -8.77
CA ASP A 166 9.92 9.44 -7.91
C ASP A 166 10.89 8.72 -6.97
N SER A 167 10.60 7.46 -6.60
CA SER A 167 11.46 6.66 -5.72
C SER A 167 12.86 6.38 -6.33
N TRP A 168 13.01 6.45 -7.65
CA TRP A 168 14.29 6.28 -8.32
C TRP A 168 15.30 7.38 -8.02
N ARG A 169 14.82 8.57 -7.67
CA ARG A 169 15.68 9.73 -7.43
C ARG A 169 16.41 9.56 -6.10
N VAL A 170 17.71 9.27 -6.15
CA VAL A 170 18.60 9.41 -5.00
C VAL A 170 18.69 10.91 -4.67
N PRO A 171 18.60 11.34 -3.39
CA PRO A 171 18.89 12.72 -3.04
C PRO A 171 20.29 13.08 -3.54
N CYS A 172 20.38 14.13 -4.34
CA CYS A 172 21.67 14.66 -4.78
C CYS A 172 22.44 15.10 -3.52
N THR A 173 23.40 14.29 -3.06
CA THR A 173 24.36 14.77 -2.07
C THR A 173 25.08 15.97 -2.70
N PRO A 174 25.01 17.17 -2.12
CA PRO A 174 25.71 18.32 -2.68
C PRO A 174 27.20 17.97 -2.72
N SER A 175 27.78 17.86 -3.91
CA SER A 175 29.21 17.69 -4.04
C SER A 175 29.85 18.95 -3.46
N THR A 176 30.51 18.85 -2.31
CA THR A 176 31.47 19.85 -1.86
C THR A 176 32.67 19.78 -2.80
N SER A 177 32.51 20.37 -3.99
CA SER A 177 33.64 20.76 -4.82
C SER A 177 34.26 21.99 -4.15
N THR A 178 35.18 21.73 -3.24
CA THR A 178 36.16 22.73 -2.84
C THR A 178 36.99 23.03 -4.08
N ARG A 179 36.72 24.17 -4.74
CA ARG A 179 37.69 24.78 -5.65
C ARG A 179 38.94 25.08 -4.84
N ALA A 180 40.00 24.31 -5.08
CA ALA A 180 41.34 24.71 -4.71
C ALA A 180 41.99 25.39 -5.91
N GLY A 181 42.53 26.59 -5.68
CA GLY A 181 43.56 27.24 -6.49
C GLY A 181 43.08 27.89 -7.78
#